data_AF-C9SGD4-F1
#
_entry.id   AF-C9SGD4-F1
#
_cell.length_a   1.000
_cell.length_b   1.000
_cell.length_c   1.000
_cell.angle_alpha   90.00
_cell.angle_beta   90.00
_cell.angle_gamma   90.00
#
_symmetry.space_group_name_H-M   'P 1'
#
loop_
_entity.id
_entity.type
_entity.pdbx_description
1 polymer ?
#
loop_
_entity_poly.entity_id
_entity_poly.type
_entity_poly.pdbx_seq_one_letter_code
_entity_poly.pdbx_strand_id
1 'polypeptide(L)'
;MPTHATPLFSVDLQQVQGLSLVLDWLKLQGTESSATLEAAKAHFKSCGAISTWRFLSNSLPELKQHDEMLEDALVAVAMYEKVRGTTKKTPCHGLTMTVRSACRPSAVEVGPKTLGGKLWKLHPDYAAIASRWNGLQVVDIPPCPAWIWHGMMKKIIPDAVMDEAACLQMLSSVDYDMDRRPEFKYAFEHSLGVAKMCLLSPENGMRGLALAALLSYDIQQLVRMQHERWIREQHGAFSFGDIEMSPEECIRLAVGDCGGQGPYGYQNSEQYRLGKPSMFISMIVANSHDVLYDICSQNRVSNILYAEVKGGSLDNWHTVLAHSGMDSIAERINLLKEGEVPLYGDTAALGTGCWAPFNGRYRSLERYIKYSKLLKRSQHPDAGKIMAFSRQQRVYQEYNITHSDLVVYWKLSIDSDGIRQTKSRTQHTYKVVMDKRLLSGDSVLRGLDICGNCHDLLADKILNTQYSVTSAIEISPSVANASSVQWASLLVQVANWCIESQVCSSCAALIGDRLDEIAFHVLVELMKNEPKTSAKDFLVEQYTVWCSTTAPISIASILSGFDLRAQIVMDQGAMGDRDTVDC
;
A
#
# COMPACT_ATOMS: atom_id res chain seq x y z
N MET A 1 -27.12 29.36 -2.34
CA MET A 1 -26.00 30.32 -2.54
C MET A 1 -25.07 29.70 -3.57
N PRO A 2 -24.62 30.43 -4.60
CA PRO A 2 -23.65 29.88 -5.54
C PRO A 2 -22.28 29.93 -4.85
N THR A 3 -21.77 28.77 -4.44
CA THR A 3 -20.39 28.61 -3.96
C THR A 3 -19.48 28.64 -5.18
N HIS A 4 -18.97 29.81 -5.53
CA HIS A 4 -17.85 29.92 -6.45
C HIS A 4 -16.63 29.29 -5.78
N ALA A 5 -16.32 28.05 -6.15
CA ALA A 5 -15.14 27.33 -5.73
C ALA A 5 -13.89 27.97 -6.38
N THR A 6 -12.85 28.17 -5.59
CA THR A 6 -11.56 28.67 -6.06
C THR A 6 -10.83 27.53 -6.80
N PRO A 7 -10.40 27.72 -8.07
CA PRO A 7 -9.62 26.71 -8.83
C PRO A 7 -8.27 26.38 -8.15
N LEU A 8 -7.59 25.25 -8.41
CA LEU A 8 -6.22 25.03 -7.88
C LEU A 8 -5.21 26.12 -8.32
N PHE A 9 -5.56 26.90 -9.35
CA PHE A 9 -4.83 28.12 -9.75
C PHE A 9 -4.87 29.25 -8.72
N SER A 10 -5.64 29.12 -7.62
CA SER A 10 -5.74 30.13 -6.55
C SER A 10 -5.11 29.70 -5.22
N VAL A 11 -4.39 28.58 -5.19
CA VAL A 11 -3.68 28.11 -3.99
C VAL A 11 -2.56 29.10 -3.67
N ASP A 12 -2.45 29.52 -2.41
CA ASP A 12 -1.37 30.40 -1.99
C ASP A 12 -0.05 29.60 -2.03
N LEU A 13 1.04 30.23 -2.47
CA LEU A 13 2.37 29.62 -2.48
C LEU A 13 2.77 29.13 -1.07
N GLN A 14 2.28 29.77 -0.01
CA GLN A 14 2.50 29.35 1.38
C GLN A 14 1.84 28.00 1.73
N GLN A 15 0.85 27.56 0.95
CA GLN A 15 0.17 26.27 1.10
C GLN A 15 0.86 25.14 0.33
N VAL A 16 1.99 25.42 -0.35
CA VAL A 16 2.76 24.48 -1.17
C VAL A 16 4.20 24.49 -0.65
N GLN A 17 4.40 23.82 0.48
CA GLN A 17 5.62 23.96 1.28
C GLN A 17 6.89 23.47 0.57
N GLY A 18 6.78 22.43 -0.26
CA GLY A 18 7.90 21.89 -1.03
C GLY A 18 8.45 22.91 -2.02
N LEU A 19 7.59 23.43 -2.88
CA LEU A 19 7.92 24.48 -3.85
C LEU A 19 8.41 25.75 -3.16
N SER A 20 7.74 26.18 -2.08
CA SER A 20 8.17 27.36 -1.31
C SER A 20 9.62 27.22 -0.82
N LEU A 21 9.97 26.03 -0.30
CA LEU A 21 11.33 25.74 0.18
C LEU A 21 12.36 25.81 -0.96
N VAL A 22 12.03 25.29 -2.15
CA VAL A 22 12.90 25.38 -3.33
C VAL A 22 13.08 26.84 -3.79
N LEU A 23 12.03 27.65 -3.78
CA LEU A 23 12.12 29.07 -4.14
C LEU A 23 12.94 29.87 -3.12
N ASP A 24 12.84 29.54 -1.82
CA ASP A 24 13.69 30.12 -0.78
C ASP A 24 15.15 29.69 -0.93
N TRP A 25 15.38 28.43 -1.30
CA TRP A 25 16.72 27.94 -1.64
C TRP A 25 17.31 28.70 -2.83
N LEU A 26 16.53 28.92 -3.90
CA LEU A 26 16.97 29.71 -5.05
C LEU A 26 17.36 31.13 -4.65
N LYS A 27 16.54 31.80 -3.83
CA LYS A 27 16.84 33.14 -3.32
C LYS A 27 18.21 33.24 -2.65
N LEU A 28 18.70 32.16 -2.05
CA LEU A 28 20.01 32.10 -1.37
C LEU A 28 21.19 31.89 -2.33
N GLN A 29 20.97 31.51 -3.59
CA GLN A 29 22.03 31.21 -4.58
C GLN A 29 22.59 32.44 -5.33
N GLY A 30 22.06 33.65 -5.11
CA GLY A 30 22.63 34.90 -5.66
C GLY A 30 21.98 35.42 -6.96
N THR A 31 22.63 36.34 -7.67
CA THR A 31 21.98 37.24 -8.66
C THR A 31 21.37 36.57 -9.90
N GLU A 32 21.96 35.52 -10.48
CA GLU A 32 21.38 34.82 -11.64
C GLU A 32 20.08 34.08 -11.28
N SER A 33 19.94 33.65 -10.02
CA SER A 33 18.72 33.02 -9.51
C SER A 33 17.54 33.99 -9.35
N SER A 34 17.79 35.31 -9.33
CA SER A 34 16.73 36.30 -9.07
C SER A 34 15.73 36.43 -10.23
N ALA A 35 16.20 36.34 -11.48
CA ALA A 35 15.30 36.39 -12.65
C ALA A 35 14.47 35.10 -12.75
N THR A 36 15.11 33.95 -12.54
CA THR A 36 14.43 32.64 -12.51
C THR A 36 13.43 32.55 -11.36
N LEU A 37 13.75 33.10 -10.18
CA LEU A 37 12.86 33.17 -9.03
C LEU A 37 11.60 33.99 -9.33
N GLU A 38 11.73 35.18 -9.91
CA GLU A 38 10.57 35.99 -10.28
C GLU A 38 9.77 35.37 -11.43
N ALA A 39 10.44 34.75 -12.40
CA ALA A 39 9.78 33.97 -13.45
C ALA A 39 9.01 32.77 -12.88
N ALA A 40 9.57 32.04 -11.92
CA ALA A 40 8.91 30.91 -11.25
C ALA A 40 7.70 31.37 -10.42
N LYS A 41 7.79 32.49 -9.70
CA LYS A 41 6.64 33.07 -8.98
C LYS A 41 5.54 33.52 -9.94
N ALA A 42 5.90 34.10 -11.08
CA ALA A 42 4.94 34.46 -12.12
C ALA A 42 4.29 33.20 -12.73
N HIS A 43 5.10 32.17 -13.01
CA HIS A 43 4.62 30.88 -13.55
C HIS A 43 3.69 30.16 -12.58
N PHE A 44 3.98 30.19 -11.27
CA PHE A 44 3.11 29.66 -10.23
C PHE A 44 1.73 30.32 -10.27
N LYS A 45 1.70 31.66 -10.32
CA LYS A 45 0.45 32.43 -10.40
C LYS A 45 -0.36 32.13 -11.66
N SER A 46 0.29 31.80 -12.78
CA SER A 46 -0.39 31.55 -14.05
C SER A 46 -0.75 30.08 -14.29
N CYS A 47 0.08 29.15 -13.83
CA CYS A 47 0.07 27.74 -14.26
C CYS A 47 0.02 26.74 -13.10
N GLY A 48 0.12 27.19 -11.84
CA GLY A 48 0.02 26.36 -10.65
C GLY A 48 1.34 25.70 -10.20
N ALA A 49 1.27 25.02 -9.05
CA ALA A 49 2.42 24.43 -8.36
C ALA A 49 3.21 23.41 -9.19
N ILE A 50 2.55 22.35 -9.67
CA ILE A 50 3.24 21.24 -10.34
C ILE A 50 3.82 21.66 -11.70
N SER A 51 3.14 22.54 -12.44
CA SER A 51 3.68 23.15 -13.66
C SER A 51 4.94 23.97 -13.35
N THR A 52 4.99 24.63 -12.20
CA THR A 52 6.16 25.39 -11.76
C THR A 52 7.34 24.50 -11.41
N TRP A 53 7.11 23.33 -10.79
CA TRP A 53 8.15 22.31 -10.61
C TRP A 53 8.79 21.91 -11.94
N ARG A 54 7.97 21.68 -12.98
CA ARG A 54 8.47 21.40 -14.33
C ARG A 54 9.23 22.56 -14.94
N PHE A 55 8.74 23.79 -14.79
CA PHE A 55 9.44 24.99 -15.24
C PHE A 55 10.83 25.10 -14.60
N LEU A 56 10.93 24.90 -13.29
CA LEU A 56 12.18 24.95 -12.54
C LEU A 56 13.15 23.83 -12.97
N SER A 57 12.66 22.60 -13.08
CA SER A 57 13.43 21.43 -13.55
C SER A 57 14.03 21.63 -14.96
N ASN A 58 13.33 22.35 -15.84
CA ASN A 58 13.80 22.67 -17.18
C ASN A 58 14.73 23.89 -17.24
N SER A 59 14.60 24.82 -16.29
CA SER A 59 15.36 26.07 -16.27
C SER A 59 16.69 25.94 -15.54
N LEU A 60 16.81 24.99 -14.60
CA LEU A 60 17.96 24.83 -13.72
C LEU A 60 18.38 23.35 -13.62
N PRO A 61 19.56 22.97 -14.13
CA PRO A 61 20.06 21.59 -14.08
C PRO A 61 20.11 20.99 -12.67
N GLU A 62 20.42 21.80 -11.66
CA GLU A 62 20.45 21.40 -10.25
C GLU A 62 19.08 20.97 -9.69
N LEU A 63 17.98 21.43 -10.28
CA LEU A 63 16.62 21.09 -9.89
C LEU A 63 16.00 20.02 -10.81
N LYS A 64 16.81 19.41 -11.69
CA LYS A 64 16.33 18.44 -12.67
C LYS A 64 15.73 17.23 -11.97
N GLN A 65 14.46 16.96 -12.27
CA GLN A 65 13.76 15.73 -11.95
C GLN A 65 13.48 14.93 -13.22
N HIS A 66 13.05 13.68 -13.07
CA HIS A 66 12.67 12.84 -14.22
C HIS A 66 11.46 13.45 -14.92
N ASP A 67 11.53 13.64 -16.24
CA ASP A 67 10.45 14.27 -17.00
C ASP A 67 9.14 13.48 -16.89
N GLU A 68 9.21 12.14 -16.95
CA GLU A 68 8.04 11.27 -16.74
C GLU A 68 7.44 11.39 -15.33
N MET A 69 8.26 11.62 -14.29
CA MET A 69 7.76 11.81 -12.91
C MET A 69 6.95 13.10 -12.79
N LEU A 70 7.41 14.18 -13.43
CA LEU A 70 6.69 15.45 -13.47
C LEU A 70 5.38 15.34 -14.26
N GLU A 71 5.38 14.60 -15.38
CA GLU A 71 4.15 14.29 -16.13
C GLU A 71 3.16 13.47 -15.29
N ASP A 72 3.64 12.48 -14.54
CA ASP A 72 2.79 11.67 -13.67
C ASP A 72 2.17 12.50 -12.53
N ALA A 73 2.96 13.39 -11.93
CA ALA A 73 2.48 14.35 -10.93
C ALA A 73 1.41 15.31 -11.50
N LEU A 74 1.61 15.81 -12.72
CA LEU A 74 0.64 16.68 -13.40
C LEU A 74 -0.68 15.94 -13.64
N VAL A 75 -0.62 14.71 -14.16
CA VAL A 75 -1.82 13.89 -14.39
C VAL A 75 -2.53 13.59 -13.07
N ALA A 76 -1.79 13.21 -12.02
CA ALA A 76 -2.38 12.91 -10.72
C ALA A 76 -3.18 14.11 -10.17
N VAL A 77 -2.55 15.28 -10.03
CA VAL A 77 -3.24 16.47 -9.51
C VAL A 77 -4.40 16.90 -10.40
N ALA A 78 -4.24 16.86 -11.72
CA ALA A 78 -5.31 17.20 -12.66
C ALA A 78 -6.51 16.25 -12.56
N MET A 79 -6.30 14.96 -12.31
CA MET A 79 -7.40 14.00 -12.16
C MET A 79 -8.22 14.28 -10.90
N TYR A 80 -7.58 14.67 -9.79
CA TYR A 80 -8.28 15.05 -8.56
C TYR A 80 -9.22 16.26 -8.75
N GLU A 81 -8.94 17.17 -9.69
CA GLU A 81 -9.88 18.25 -10.03
C GLU A 81 -11.08 17.79 -10.86
N LYS A 82 -10.88 16.73 -11.66
CA LYS A 82 -11.90 16.16 -12.55
C LYS A 82 -12.83 15.21 -11.83
N VAL A 83 -12.40 14.58 -10.72
CA VAL A 83 -13.27 13.69 -9.95
C VAL A 83 -14.52 14.45 -9.53
N ARG A 84 -15.65 14.01 -10.07
CA ARG A 84 -16.97 14.42 -9.62
C ARG A 84 -17.43 13.40 -8.60
N GLY A 85 -17.86 13.86 -7.43
CA GLY A 85 -18.57 13.03 -6.47
C GLY A 85 -19.69 12.31 -7.18
N THR A 86 -19.64 10.99 -7.18
CA THR A 86 -20.62 10.17 -7.86
C THR A 86 -21.38 9.38 -6.83
N THR A 87 -22.68 9.63 -6.77
CA THR A 87 -23.62 8.86 -5.94
C THR A 87 -24.00 7.54 -6.62
N LYS A 88 -23.10 6.94 -7.42
CA LYS A 88 -23.41 5.68 -8.08
C LYS A 88 -23.64 4.66 -6.96
N LYS A 89 -24.88 4.22 -6.81
CA LYS A 89 -25.21 3.14 -5.88
C LYS A 89 -24.42 1.93 -6.35
N THR A 90 -23.54 1.41 -5.50
CA THR A 90 -22.90 0.11 -5.72
C THR A 90 -23.99 -0.88 -6.12
N PRO A 91 -23.82 -1.67 -7.19
CA PRO A 91 -24.78 -2.70 -7.54
C PRO A 91 -25.10 -3.55 -6.30
N CYS A 92 -26.33 -3.44 -5.78
CA CYS A 92 -26.71 -4.14 -4.57
C CYS A 92 -27.13 -5.57 -4.94
N HIS A 93 -26.33 -6.54 -4.50
CA HIS A 93 -26.58 -7.97 -4.71
C HIS A 93 -27.07 -8.67 -3.42
N GLY A 94 -27.76 -7.94 -2.54
CA GLY A 94 -28.43 -8.52 -1.36
C GLY A 94 -27.50 -8.85 -0.18
N LEU A 95 -26.25 -8.39 -0.19
CA LEU A 95 -25.36 -8.39 0.97
C LEU A 95 -25.35 -6.98 1.57
N THR A 96 -25.58 -6.85 2.88
CA THR A 96 -25.50 -5.55 3.57
C THR A 96 -24.44 -5.64 4.66
N MET A 97 -23.49 -4.71 4.63
CA MET A 97 -22.48 -4.49 5.67
C MET A 97 -22.79 -3.15 6.34
N THR A 98 -22.85 -3.13 7.67
CA THR A 98 -23.15 -1.89 8.42
C THR A 98 -21.92 -1.44 9.17
N VAL A 99 -21.39 -0.28 8.80
CA VAL A 99 -20.28 0.36 9.51
C VAL A 99 -20.86 1.19 10.65
N ARG A 100 -20.53 0.84 11.88
CA ARG A 100 -21.10 1.46 13.08
C ARG A 100 -20.16 2.49 13.68
N SER A 101 -20.73 3.55 14.26
CA SER A 101 -19.98 4.59 14.97
C SER A 101 -19.44 4.17 16.33
N ALA A 102 -19.94 3.08 16.90
CA ALA A 102 -19.46 2.49 18.15
C ALA A 102 -19.42 0.96 18.04
N CYS A 103 -18.21 0.41 18.05
CA CYS A 103 -17.99 -1.02 18.22
C CYS A 103 -17.39 -1.28 19.60
N ARG A 104 -17.50 -2.52 20.09
CA ARG A 104 -16.65 -2.95 21.21
C ARG A 104 -15.21 -2.58 20.85
N PRO A 105 -14.43 -2.01 21.77
CA PRO A 105 -13.01 -1.82 21.52
C PRO A 105 -12.47 -3.17 21.05
N SER A 106 -11.99 -3.27 19.81
CA SER A 106 -10.98 -4.28 19.53
C SER A 106 -9.85 -3.98 20.53
N ALA A 107 -9.15 -5.01 21.02
CA ALA A 107 -7.98 -4.77 21.88
C ALA A 107 -6.91 -3.91 21.15
N VAL A 108 -7.09 -3.75 19.85
CA VAL A 108 -6.49 -2.75 18.98
C VAL A 108 -7.44 -1.54 18.91
N GLU A 109 -7.14 -0.45 19.62
CA GLU A 109 -7.63 0.86 19.17
C GLU A 109 -7.19 0.99 17.70
N VAL A 110 -8.14 0.99 16.78
CA VAL A 110 -7.86 1.31 15.37
C VAL A 110 -7.26 2.71 15.45
N GLY A 111 -5.95 2.80 15.33
CA GLY A 111 -5.32 4.09 15.12
C GLY A 111 -5.43 4.49 13.65
N PRO A 112 -5.06 5.74 13.34
CA PRO A 112 -4.67 6.21 12.01
C PRO A 112 -4.37 5.15 10.93
N LYS A 113 -4.93 5.34 9.72
CA LYS A 113 -4.19 5.19 8.45
C LYS A 113 -3.07 4.15 8.38
N THR A 114 -1.93 4.64 8.83
CA THR A 114 -0.62 4.02 8.73
C THR A 114 -0.06 3.68 10.09
N LEU A 115 -0.61 4.16 11.22
CA LEU A 115 -0.02 3.93 12.54
C LEU A 115 -0.61 2.70 13.26
N GLY A 116 -1.83 2.28 12.92
CA GLY A 116 -2.48 1.12 13.55
C GLY A 116 -2.55 1.22 15.08
N GLY A 117 -2.74 0.07 15.75
CA GLY A 117 -2.75 0.00 17.22
C GLY A 117 -1.35 -0.06 17.86
N LYS A 118 -1.29 -0.14 19.20
CA LYS A 118 -0.05 -0.04 19.98
C LYS A 118 0.54 -1.37 20.47
N LEU A 119 -0.03 -2.52 20.09
CA LEU A 119 0.39 -3.84 20.60
C LEU A 119 1.86 -4.19 20.27
N TRP A 120 2.38 -3.68 19.16
CA TRP A 120 3.79 -3.82 18.80
C TRP A 120 4.75 -3.28 19.86
N LYS A 121 4.31 -2.37 20.75
CA LYS A 121 5.12 -1.89 21.88
C LYS A 121 5.41 -2.97 22.92
N LEU A 122 4.59 -4.02 22.96
CA LEU A 122 4.80 -5.18 23.82
C LEU A 122 5.76 -6.19 23.20
N HIS A 123 6.14 -6.02 21.92
CA HIS A 123 7.09 -6.91 21.27
C HIS A 123 8.48 -6.72 21.89
N PRO A 124 9.08 -7.77 22.48
CA PRO A 124 10.29 -7.63 23.31
C PRO A 124 11.49 -7.07 22.54
N ASP A 125 11.57 -7.37 21.24
CA ASP A 125 12.71 -6.97 20.42
C ASP A 125 12.47 -5.69 19.59
N TYR A 126 11.24 -5.16 19.51
CA TYR A 126 10.93 -4.17 18.46
C TYR A 126 11.74 -2.89 18.60
N ALA A 127 11.84 -2.35 19.81
CA ALA A 127 12.64 -1.15 20.08
C ALA A 127 14.11 -1.33 19.64
N ALA A 128 14.69 -2.51 19.88
CA ALA A 128 16.08 -2.82 19.52
C ALA A 128 16.28 -3.04 18.01
N ILE A 129 15.23 -3.46 17.29
CA ILE A 129 15.26 -3.61 15.83
C ILE A 129 15.10 -2.24 15.18
N ALA A 130 14.10 -1.47 15.61
CA ALA A 130 13.84 -0.12 15.13
C ALA A 130 15.06 0.79 15.32
N SER A 131 15.77 0.68 16.45
CA SER A 131 16.98 1.48 16.70
C SER A 131 18.13 1.19 15.72
N ARG A 132 18.15 0.02 15.07
CA ARG A 132 19.16 -0.39 14.07
C ARG A 132 18.71 -0.06 12.64
N TRP A 133 17.46 0.33 12.47
CA TRP A 133 16.85 0.69 11.20
C TRP A 133 16.91 2.20 11.02
N ASN A 134 18.12 2.75 10.82
CA ASN A 134 18.45 4.15 10.50
C ASN A 134 17.24 4.99 10.03
N GLY A 135 16.98 6.12 10.69
CA GLY A 135 15.90 7.06 10.37
C GLY A 135 14.59 6.88 11.14
N LEU A 136 14.36 5.73 11.78
CA LEU A 136 13.17 5.50 12.63
C LEU A 136 13.26 6.15 14.03
N GLN A 137 14.32 6.89 14.33
CA GLN A 137 14.55 7.46 15.67
C GLN A 137 13.84 8.82 15.88
N VAL A 138 13.35 9.46 14.81
CA VAL A 138 12.72 10.79 14.87
C VAL A 138 11.32 10.74 15.50
N VAL A 139 10.63 9.60 15.36
CA VAL A 139 9.28 9.37 15.92
C VAL A 139 9.15 7.91 16.35
N ASP A 140 8.30 7.63 17.33
CA ASP A 140 7.91 6.26 17.71
C ASP A 140 7.01 5.64 16.62
N ILE A 141 7.64 5.13 15.55
CA ILE A 141 6.97 4.61 14.34
C ILE A 141 6.61 3.11 14.53
N PRO A 142 5.34 2.72 14.32
CA PRO A 142 4.91 1.31 14.31
C PRO A 142 5.59 0.46 13.20
N PRO A 143 5.56 -0.89 13.30
CA PRO A 143 6.22 -1.75 12.30
C PRO A 143 5.66 -1.61 10.88
N CYS A 144 4.34 -1.46 10.73
CA CYS A 144 3.68 -1.30 9.43
C CYS A 144 4.14 -0.05 8.65
N PRO A 145 4.09 1.18 9.22
CA PRO A 145 4.59 2.39 8.59
C PRO A 145 6.11 2.37 8.43
N ALA A 146 6.85 1.84 9.42
CA ALA A 146 8.30 1.66 9.29
C ALA A 146 8.63 0.79 8.06
N TRP A 147 7.91 -0.30 7.85
CA TRP A 147 8.13 -1.18 6.71
C TRP A 147 7.76 -0.55 5.36
N ILE A 148 6.53 -0.06 5.20
CA ILE A 148 6.05 0.49 3.92
C ILE A 148 6.79 1.78 3.52
N TRP A 149 7.25 2.59 4.48
CA TRP A 149 8.00 3.80 4.17
C TRP A 149 9.50 3.54 4.07
N HIS A 150 10.09 2.82 5.01
CA HIS A 150 11.55 2.69 5.11
C HIS A 150 12.06 1.37 4.55
N GLY A 151 11.35 0.27 4.79
CA GLY A 151 11.76 -1.07 4.36
C GLY A 151 11.93 -1.20 2.85
N MET A 152 11.10 -0.50 2.09
CA MET A 152 11.14 -0.52 0.62
C MET A 152 12.41 0.11 0.03
N MET A 153 13.06 1.02 0.74
CA MET A 153 14.25 1.71 0.23
C MET A 153 15.58 1.11 0.75
N LYS A 154 15.56 0.19 1.72
CA LYS A 154 16.77 -0.39 2.36
C LYS A 154 17.74 -1.07 1.39
N LYS A 155 17.25 -1.63 0.27
CA LYS A 155 18.09 -2.23 -0.78
C LYS A 155 18.33 -1.33 -1.99
N ILE A 156 17.82 -0.10 -1.95
CA ILE A 156 17.97 0.91 -3.00
C ILE A 156 19.00 1.95 -2.59
N ILE A 157 18.89 2.44 -1.36
CA ILE A 157 19.68 3.54 -0.83
C ILE A 157 20.77 2.97 0.08
N PRO A 158 22.04 3.38 -0.06
CA PRO A 158 23.12 2.94 0.81
C PRO A 158 22.91 3.33 2.28
N ASP A 159 23.35 2.47 3.20
CA ASP A 159 23.24 2.70 4.64
C ASP A 159 23.83 4.04 5.11
N ALA A 160 24.88 4.53 4.43
CA ALA A 160 25.60 5.75 4.76
C ALA A 160 24.75 7.04 4.67
N VAL A 161 23.64 7.02 3.93
CA VAL A 161 22.74 8.17 3.73
C VAL A 161 21.28 7.83 4.08
N MET A 162 21.08 6.70 4.74
CA MET A 162 19.76 6.14 5.00
C MET A 162 18.99 6.95 6.06
N ASP A 163 19.68 7.57 7.02
CA ASP A 163 19.05 8.42 8.04
C ASP A 163 18.37 9.64 7.39
N GLU A 164 19.08 10.31 6.47
CA GLU A 164 18.52 11.42 5.71
C GLU A 164 17.42 10.96 4.76
N ALA A 165 17.63 9.83 4.06
CA ALA A 165 16.64 9.29 3.13
C ALA A 165 15.32 8.96 3.83
N ALA A 166 15.38 8.38 5.02
CA ALA A 166 14.24 8.11 5.88
C ALA A 166 13.49 9.38 6.28
N CYS A 167 14.22 10.43 6.68
CA CYS A 167 13.62 11.72 6.98
C CYS A 167 12.90 12.27 5.74
N LEU A 168 13.51 12.22 4.56
CA LEU A 168 12.89 12.71 3.33
C LEU A 168 11.67 11.88 2.92
N GLN A 169 11.71 10.57 3.15
CA GLN A 169 10.57 9.70 2.87
C GLN A 169 9.34 10.08 3.72
N MET A 170 9.53 10.64 4.92
CA MET A 170 8.40 11.19 5.70
C MET A 170 7.60 12.23 4.90
N LEU A 171 8.25 13.07 4.08
CA LEU A 171 7.59 14.06 3.24
C LEU A 171 6.77 13.43 2.11
N SER A 172 7.16 12.24 1.65
CA SER A 172 6.38 11.45 0.69
C SER A 172 5.20 10.74 1.37
N SER A 173 5.30 10.49 2.68
CA SER A 173 4.44 9.55 3.40
C SER A 173 3.15 10.13 4.00
N VAL A 174 2.64 11.25 3.48
CA VAL A 174 1.56 12.01 4.14
C VAL A 174 0.30 11.15 4.32
N ASP A 175 0.16 10.64 5.52
CA ASP A 175 -1.07 10.11 6.05
C ASP A 175 -1.76 11.21 6.84
N TYR A 176 -2.96 11.57 6.41
CA TYR A 176 -3.78 12.62 6.99
C TYR A 176 -4.05 12.46 8.48
N ASP A 177 -3.84 11.25 9.02
CA ASP A 177 -3.99 10.95 10.44
C ASP A 177 -2.77 11.32 11.29
N MET A 178 -1.58 11.40 10.67
CA MET A 178 -0.37 11.91 11.33
C MET A 178 -0.46 13.42 11.61
N ASP A 179 -1.12 14.18 10.74
CA ASP A 179 -1.24 15.65 10.88
C ASP A 179 -1.96 16.10 12.15
N ARG A 180 -2.79 15.24 12.73
CA ARG A 180 -3.55 15.53 13.96
C ARG A 180 -2.74 15.27 15.23
N ARG A 181 -1.54 14.72 15.09
CA ARG A 181 -0.69 14.28 16.19
C ARG A 181 0.53 15.21 16.30
N PRO A 182 0.69 15.95 17.42
CA PRO A 182 1.78 16.92 17.59
C PRO A 182 3.18 16.37 17.32
N GLU A 183 3.42 15.09 17.63
CA GLU A 183 4.71 14.42 17.42
C GLU A 183 5.11 14.32 15.94
N PHE A 184 4.15 14.19 15.01
CA PHE A 184 4.45 14.12 13.57
C PHE A 184 4.66 15.49 12.95
N LYS A 185 4.08 16.56 13.53
CA LYS A 185 4.37 17.92 13.09
C LYS A 185 5.87 18.23 13.20
N TYR A 186 6.49 17.88 14.33
CA TYR A 186 7.94 18.03 14.51
C TYR A 186 8.72 17.19 13.50
N ALA A 187 8.26 15.97 13.19
CA ALA A 187 8.90 15.12 12.20
C ALA A 187 8.87 15.73 10.80
N PHE A 188 7.73 16.27 10.35
CA PHE A 188 7.64 16.98 9.06
C PHE A 188 8.54 18.22 9.02
N GLU A 189 8.54 19.03 10.08
CA GLU A 189 9.43 20.20 10.19
C GLU A 189 10.92 19.79 10.12
N HIS A 190 11.29 18.72 10.83
CA HIS A 190 12.63 18.16 10.79
C HIS A 190 12.99 17.68 9.38
N SER A 191 12.10 16.94 8.73
CA SER A 191 12.28 16.42 7.37
C SER A 191 12.41 17.53 6.31
N LEU A 192 11.66 18.62 6.44
CA LEU A 192 11.83 19.82 5.60
C LEU A 192 13.20 20.45 5.82
N GLY A 193 13.68 20.48 7.08
CA GLY A 193 15.04 20.89 7.42
C GLY A 193 16.11 20.02 6.73
N VAL A 194 15.96 18.70 6.77
CA VAL A 194 16.83 17.75 6.07
C VAL A 194 16.79 17.98 4.56
N ALA A 195 15.61 18.16 3.97
CA ALA A 195 15.46 18.45 2.54
C ALA A 195 16.26 19.69 2.14
N LYS A 196 16.16 20.77 2.92
CA LYS A 196 16.94 21.99 2.69
C LYS A 196 18.44 21.75 2.72
N MET A 197 18.94 20.91 3.63
CA MET A 197 20.36 20.54 3.67
C MET A 197 20.76 19.73 2.44
N CYS A 198 19.96 18.74 2.05
CA CYS A 198 20.22 17.91 0.87
C CYS A 198 20.18 18.69 -0.44
N LEU A 199 19.39 19.77 -0.55
CA LEU A 199 19.43 20.65 -1.72
C LEU A 199 20.81 21.33 -1.87
N LEU A 200 21.44 21.71 -0.76
CA LEU A 200 22.77 22.34 -0.73
C LEU A 200 23.92 21.35 -0.99
N SER A 201 23.68 20.05 -0.85
CA SER A 201 24.67 18.99 -1.00
C SER A 201 24.39 18.15 -2.25
N PRO A 202 25.01 18.46 -3.42
CA PRO A 202 24.79 17.70 -4.67
C PRO A 202 25.32 16.26 -4.61
N GLU A 203 26.24 15.99 -3.70
CA GLU A 203 26.95 14.71 -3.64
C GLU A 203 25.98 13.59 -3.27
N ASN A 204 26.33 12.34 -3.60
CA ASN A 204 25.64 11.10 -3.24
C ASN A 204 24.17 10.88 -3.68
N GLY A 205 23.55 11.75 -4.49
CA GLY A 205 22.20 11.51 -5.05
C GLY A 205 21.03 11.94 -4.15
N MET A 206 21.33 12.42 -2.93
CA MET A 206 20.31 12.87 -1.96
C MET A 206 19.56 14.13 -2.39
N ARG A 207 20.13 14.97 -3.25
CA ARG A 207 19.41 16.11 -3.84
C ARG A 207 18.21 15.64 -4.66
N GLY A 208 18.37 14.63 -5.52
CA GLY A 208 17.29 14.11 -6.34
C GLY A 208 16.17 13.51 -5.49
N LEU A 209 16.54 12.76 -4.45
CA LEU A 209 15.59 12.24 -3.46
C LEU A 209 14.83 13.38 -2.75
N ALA A 210 15.53 14.41 -2.27
CA ALA A 210 14.90 15.57 -1.62
C ALA A 210 13.91 16.29 -2.54
N LEU A 211 14.27 16.52 -3.80
CA LEU A 211 13.37 17.13 -4.79
C LEU A 211 12.12 16.27 -5.04
N ALA A 212 12.29 14.95 -5.22
CA ALA A 212 11.17 14.02 -5.40
C ALA A 212 10.27 13.97 -4.15
N ALA A 213 10.85 13.99 -2.96
CA ALA A 213 10.12 14.01 -1.70
C ALA A 213 9.32 15.31 -1.49
N LEU A 214 9.90 16.47 -1.82
CA LEU A 214 9.22 17.77 -1.76
C LEU A 214 8.09 17.88 -2.80
N LEU A 215 8.32 17.37 -4.02
CA LEU A 215 7.26 17.26 -5.03
C LEU A 215 6.10 16.39 -4.55
N SER A 216 6.41 15.20 -4.00
CA SER A 216 5.40 14.29 -3.44
C SER A 216 4.62 14.96 -2.31
N TYR A 217 5.30 15.71 -1.45
CA TYR A 217 4.68 16.47 -0.36
C TYR A 217 3.68 17.52 -0.87
N ASP A 218 4.04 18.24 -1.94
CA ASP A 218 3.13 19.21 -2.57
C ASP A 218 1.93 18.52 -3.24
N ILE A 219 2.13 17.40 -3.94
CA ILE A 219 1.04 16.61 -4.53
C ILE A 219 0.05 16.21 -3.42
N GLN A 220 0.53 15.63 -2.32
CA GLN A 220 -0.35 15.20 -1.23
C GLN A 220 -1.09 16.38 -0.58
N GLN A 221 -0.47 17.56 -0.43
CA GLN A 221 -1.15 18.78 0.05
C GLN A 221 -2.24 19.26 -0.92
N LEU A 222 -1.99 19.23 -2.22
CA LEU A 222 -2.97 19.63 -3.25
C LEU A 222 -4.15 18.66 -3.31
N VAL A 223 -3.86 17.36 -3.30
CA VAL A 223 -4.86 16.29 -3.29
C VAL A 223 -5.74 16.36 -2.02
N ARG A 224 -5.12 16.65 -0.86
CA ARG A 224 -5.84 16.85 0.41
C ARG A 224 -6.93 17.92 0.32
N MET A 225 -6.63 19.06 -0.31
CA MET A 225 -7.60 20.14 -0.41
C MET A 225 -8.85 19.72 -1.17
N GLN A 226 -8.70 18.85 -2.18
CA GLN A 226 -9.83 18.26 -2.89
C GLN A 226 -10.60 17.28 -2.01
N HIS A 227 -9.91 16.42 -1.24
CA HIS A 227 -10.57 15.52 -0.29
C HIS A 227 -11.39 16.25 0.77
N GLU A 228 -10.81 17.24 1.43
CA GLU A 228 -11.52 18.03 2.44
C GLU A 228 -12.72 18.77 1.85
N ARG A 229 -12.61 19.21 0.59
CA ARG A 229 -13.74 19.76 -0.16
C ARG A 229 -14.82 18.71 -0.39
N TRP A 230 -14.48 17.50 -0.84
CA TRP A 230 -15.46 16.44 -1.10
C TRP A 230 -16.23 16.03 0.15
N ILE A 231 -15.53 15.94 1.27
CA ILE A 231 -16.14 15.67 2.58
C ILE A 231 -17.15 16.77 2.94
N ARG A 232 -16.75 18.05 2.81
CA ARG A 232 -17.64 19.19 3.07
C ARG A 232 -18.85 19.23 2.14
N GLU A 233 -18.66 18.86 0.88
CA GLU A 233 -19.71 18.83 -0.15
C GLU A 233 -20.56 17.55 -0.11
N GLN A 234 -20.29 16.61 0.81
CA GLN A 234 -21.00 15.34 0.97
C GLN A 234 -21.11 14.53 -0.32
N HIS A 235 -20.05 14.53 -1.12
CA HIS A 235 -20.01 13.92 -2.46
C HIS A 235 -20.17 12.38 -2.51
N GLY A 236 -20.48 11.76 -1.36
CA GLY A 236 -20.56 10.32 -1.20
C GLY A 236 -19.20 9.68 -0.99
N ALA A 237 -19.22 8.42 -0.60
CA ALA A 237 -18.05 7.63 -0.22
C ALA A 237 -17.51 6.82 -1.41
N PHE A 238 -17.65 7.30 -2.66
CA PHE A 238 -17.28 6.53 -3.86
C PHE A 238 -16.53 7.40 -4.89
N SER A 239 -15.24 7.64 -4.65
CA SER A 239 -14.30 8.36 -5.52
C SER A 239 -13.44 7.37 -6.31
N PHE A 240 -13.85 7.09 -7.54
CA PHE A 240 -13.17 6.17 -8.46
C PHE A 240 -12.44 6.89 -9.60
N GLY A 241 -12.19 8.19 -9.45
CA GLY A 241 -11.61 9.01 -10.51
C GLY A 241 -12.65 9.52 -11.51
N ASP A 242 -12.18 10.10 -12.61
CA ASP A 242 -13.02 10.45 -13.75
C ASP A 242 -13.42 9.18 -14.53
N ILE A 243 -14.73 8.98 -14.77
CA ILE A 243 -15.19 7.84 -15.56
C ILE A 243 -14.69 7.90 -17.01
N GLU A 244 -14.27 9.06 -17.50
CA GLU A 244 -13.71 9.19 -18.84
C GLU A 244 -12.20 8.92 -18.90
N MET A 245 -11.55 8.74 -17.75
CA MET A 245 -10.13 8.41 -17.66
C MET A 245 -9.82 7.15 -18.48
N SER A 246 -8.68 7.15 -19.17
CA SER A 246 -8.17 6.00 -19.91
C SER A 246 -7.39 5.04 -18.98
N PRO A 247 -7.22 3.76 -19.36
CA PRO A 247 -6.37 2.82 -18.61
C PRO A 247 -4.93 3.33 -18.44
N GLU A 248 -4.39 4.05 -19.42
CA GLU A 248 -3.04 4.60 -19.36
C GLU A 248 -2.93 5.72 -18.31
N GLU A 249 -3.93 6.60 -18.24
CA GLU A 249 -3.98 7.66 -17.22
C GLU A 249 -4.09 7.12 -15.79
N CYS A 250 -4.72 5.94 -15.60
CA CYS A 250 -4.75 5.26 -14.29
C CYS A 250 -3.35 4.99 -13.74
N ILE A 251 -2.42 4.60 -14.63
CA ILE A 251 -1.04 4.27 -14.24
C ILE A 251 -0.33 5.52 -13.75
N ARG A 252 -0.43 6.61 -14.50
CA ARG A 252 0.18 7.90 -14.13
C ARG A 252 -0.42 8.45 -12.85
N LEU A 253 -1.74 8.38 -12.69
CA LEU A 253 -2.44 8.77 -11.46
C LEU A 253 -1.93 7.98 -10.25
N ALA A 254 -1.94 6.65 -10.33
CA ALA A 254 -1.57 5.79 -9.20
C ALA A 254 -0.11 5.95 -8.79
N VAL A 255 0.79 6.17 -9.75
CA VAL A 255 2.22 6.38 -9.49
C VAL A 255 2.46 7.82 -9.01
N GLY A 256 1.77 8.79 -9.59
CA GLY A 256 1.77 10.22 -9.26
C GLY A 256 1.32 10.53 -7.84
N ASP A 257 0.19 9.93 -7.44
CA ASP A 257 -0.41 10.06 -6.10
C ASP A 257 0.15 9.04 -5.09
N CYS A 258 1.10 8.20 -5.50
CA CYS A 258 1.74 7.30 -4.56
C CYS A 258 2.57 8.11 -3.56
N GLY A 259 2.27 8.01 -2.26
CA GLY A 259 3.10 8.55 -1.18
C GLY A 259 4.48 7.87 -1.03
N GLY A 260 5.01 7.30 -2.12
CA GLY A 260 6.27 6.58 -2.22
C GLY A 260 7.18 7.13 -3.31
N GLN A 261 6.94 8.32 -3.89
CA GLN A 261 7.77 8.79 -5.01
C GLN A 261 9.21 9.19 -4.63
N GLY A 262 9.46 9.56 -3.38
CA GLY A 262 10.77 10.02 -2.90
C GLY A 262 11.97 9.19 -3.37
N PRO A 263 12.00 7.85 -3.19
CA PRO A 263 13.17 7.03 -3.48
C PRO A 263 13.49 6.92 -4.98
N TYR A 264 12.52 7.19 -5.87
CA TYR A 264 12.81 7.30 -7.30
C TYR A 264 13.73 8.48 -7.65
N GLY A 265 13.77 9.51 -6.81
CA GLY A 265 14.73 10.61 -6.96
C GLY A 265 16.19 10.17 -6.76
N TYR A 266 16.43 9.00 -6.15
CA TYR A 266 17.75 8.39 -5.99
C TYR A 266 18.12 7.46 -7.17
N GLN A 267 17.15 7.13 -8.03
CA GLN A 267 17.35 6.32 -9.23
C GLN A 267 17.41 7.20 -10.48
N ASN A 268 17.99 6.69 -11.57
CA ASN A 268 18.01 7.40 -12.84
C ASN A 268 16.65 7.31 -13.57
N SER A 269 16.50 8.07 -14.66
CA SER A 269 15.24 8.14 -15.42
C SER A 269 14.85 6.82 -16.08
N GLU A 270 15.82 6.00 -16.50
CA GLU A 270 15.55 4.68 -17.06
C GLU A 270 15.02 3.73 -15.98
N GLN A 271 15.62 3.73 -14.79
CA GLN A 271 15.16 2.95 -13.64
C GLN A 271 13.75 3.36 -13.19
N TYR A 272 13.43 4.67 -13.21
CA TYR A 272 12.07 5.16 -12.99
C TYR A 272 11.09 4.52 -13.99
N ARG A 273 11.38 4.64 -15.29
CA ARG A 273 10.53 4.12 -16.38
C ARG A 273 10.33 2.60 -16.28
N LEU A 274 11.37 1.85 -15.94
CA LEU A 274 11.32 0.39 -15.79
C LEU A 274 10.62 -0.06 -14.50
N GLY A 275 10.70 0.73 -13.42
CA GLY A 275 10.08 0.43 -12.14
C GLY A 275 8.63 0.90 -12.01
N LYS A 276 8.22 1.91 -12.79
CA LYS A 276 6.87 2.49 -12.76
C LYS A 276 5.74 1.44 -12.90
N PRO A 277 5.80 0.45 -13.81
CA PRO A 277 4.77 -0.59 -13.89
C PRO A 277 4.62 -1.37 -12.59
N SER A 278 5.73 -1.69 -11.91
CA SER A 278 5.72 -2.41 -10.64
C SER A 278 5.08 -1.59 -9.52
N MET A 279 5.32 -0.27 -9.49
CA MET A 279 4.63 0.62 -8.54
C MET A 279 3.11 0.64 -8.77
N PHE A 280 2.64 0.54 -10.01
CA PHE A 280 1.21 0.39 -10.26
C PHE A 280 0.66 -0.94 -9.72
N ILE A 281 1.39 -2.06 -9.92
CA ILE A 281 1.02 -3.36 -9.33
C ILE A 281 0.95 -3.28 -7.80
N SER A 282 1.90 -2.59 -7.17
CA SER A 282 1.87 -2.28 -5.73
C SER A 282 0.54 -1.65 -5.33
N MET A 283 0.04 -0.70 -6.12
CA MET A 283 -1.22 -0.02 -5.81
C MET A 283 -2.45 -0.91 -5.98
N ILE A 284 -2.47 -1.79 -6.98
CA ILE A 284 -3.53 -2.81 -7.10
C ILE A 284 -3.52 -3.76 -5.89
N VAL A 285 -2.34 -4.20 -5.44
CA VAL A 285 -2.22 -5.07 -4.25
C VAL A 285 -2.72 -4.36 -3.00
N ALA A 286 -2.31 -3.11 -2.78
CA ALA A 286 -2.76 -2.30 -1.65
C ALA A 286 -4.28 -2.10 -1.65
N ASN A 287 -4.84 -1.60 -2.77
CA ASN A 287 -6.28 -1.36 -2.89
C ASN A 287 -7.08 -2.66 -2.70
N SER A 288 -6.55 -3.83 -3.10
CA SER A 288 -7.28 -5.10 -2.99
C SER A 288 -7.55 -5.54 -1.54
N HIS A 289 -6.76 -5.05 -0.59
CA HIS A 289 -6.96 -5.28 0.84
C HIS A 289 -7.73 -4.13 1.51
N ASP A 290 -7.70 -2.95 0.89
CA ASP A 290 -8.19 -1.68 1.43
C ASP A 290 -9.54 -1.22 0.85
N VAL A 291 -10.19 -1.99 -0.06
CA VAL A 291 -11.43 -1.56 -0.76
C VAL A 291 -12.50 -1.03 0.20
N LEU A 292 -12.78 -1.74 1.28
CA LEU A 292 -13.72 -1.29 2.32
C LEU A 292 -13.41 0.13 2.84
N TYR A 293 -12.16 0.40 3.18
CA TYR A 293 -11.76 1.70 3.73
C TYR A 293 -11.63 2.76 2.63
N ASP A 294 -11.24 2.36 1.43
CA ASP A 294 -11.28 3.20 0.22
C ASP A 294 -12.73 3.58 -0.14
N ILE A 295 -13.75 2.85 0.32
CA ILE A 295 -15.14 3.30 0.25
C ILE A 295 -15.46 4.19 1.47
N CYS A 296 -15.14 3.74 2.68
CA CYS A 296 -15.67 4.34 3.91
C CYS A 296 -14.97 5.62 4.41
N SER A 297 -13.67 5.78 4.16
CA SER A 297 -12.81 6.79 4.79
C SER A 297 -12.04 7.62 3.75
N GLN A 298 -12.58 7.72 2.53
CA GLN A 298 -11.90 8.13 1.30
C GLN A 298 -10.82 9.19 1.45
N ASN A 299 -9.60 8.75 1.15
CA ASN A 299 -8.41 9.57 1.22
C ASN A 299 -7.57 9.54 -0.07
N ARG A 300 -7.96 8.75 -1.09
CA ARG A 300 -7.35 8.65 -2.43
C ARG A 300 -8.34 8.10 -3.47
N VAL A 301 -8.04 8.29 -4.77
CA VAL A 301 -8.69 7.58 -5.88
C VAL A 301 -8.25 6.11 -5.89
N SER A 302 -9.22 5.20 -5.96
CA SER A 302 -8.94 3.75 -5.96
C SER A 302 -9.05 3.16 -7.37
N ASN A 303 -7.98 2.51 -7.83
CA ASN A 303 -7.95 1.86 -9.15
C ASN A 303 -8.93 0.69 -9.25
N ILE A 304 -9.21 0.03 -8.13
CA ILE A 304 -10.17 -1.09 -8.09
C ILE A 304 -11.60 -0.57 -8.21
N LEU A 305 -11.92 0.55 -7.54
CA LEU A 305 -13.23 1.18 -7.70
C LEU A 305 -13.43 1.72 -9.13
N TYR A 306 -12.36 2.21 -9.76
CA TYR A 306 -12.37 2.57 -11.19
C TYR A 306 -12.72 1.36 -12.08
N ALA A 307 -12.08 0.21 -11.85
CA ALA A 307 -12.38 -1.02 -12.58
C ALA A 307 -13.83 -1.50 -12.39
N GLU A 308 -14.40 -1.33 -11.19
CA GLU A 308 -15.81 -1.66 -10.92
C GLU A 308 -16.76 -0.80 -11.72
N VAL A 309 -16.51 0.50 -11.77
CA VAL A 309 -17.41 1.42 -12.49
C VAL A 309 -17.38 1.19 -13.99
N LYS A 310 -16.23 0.78 -14.54
CA LYS A 310 -16.05 0.41 -15.95
C LYS A 310 -16.64 -0.96 -16.29
N GLY A 311 -16.97 -1.78 -15.30
CA GLY A 311 -17.65 -3.07 -15.46
C GLY A 311 -16.72 -4.28 -15.42
N GLY A 312 -15.43 -4.12 -15.11
CA GLY A 312 -14.44 -5.20 -15.16
C GLY A 312 -14.17 -5.91 -13.85
N SER A 313 -14.37 -5.28 -12.68
CA SER A 313 -14.20 -6.01 -11.41
C SER A 313 -15.37 -6.94 -11.07
N LEU A 314 -16.31 -7.17 -12.00
CA LEU A 314 -17.40 -8.13 -11.84
C LEU A 314 -16.88 -9.54 -11.44
N ASP A 315 -15.67 -9.91 -11.87
CA ASP A 315 -15.04 -11.21 -11.57
C ASP A 315 -13.63 -11.10 -10.94
N ASN A 316 -13.29 -9.99 -10.26
CA ASN A 316 -11.99 -9.82 -9.57
C ASN A 316 -10.73 -9.88 -10.47
N TRP A 317 -10.82 -9.51 -11.74
CA TRP A 317 -9.69 -9.56 -12.69
C TRP A 317 -8.47 -8.75 -12.26
N HIS A 318 -8.66 -7.68 -11.47
CA HIS A 318 -7.56 -6.91 -10.88
C HIS A 318 -6.61 -7.78 -10.05
N THR A 319 -7.11 -8.82 -9.38
CA THR A 319 -6.24 -9.74 -8.63
C THR A 319 -5.46 -10.71 -9.53
N VAL A 320 -5.96 -11.02 -10.75
CA VAL A 320 -5.17 -11.75 -11.76
C VAL A 320 -4.01 -10.89 -12.23
N LEU A 321 -4.26 -9.60 -12.51
CA LEU A 321 -3.20 -8.67 -12.88
C LEU A 321 -2.17 -8.55 -11.75
N ALA A 322 -2.62 -8.42 -10.50
CA ALA A 322 -1.72 -8.38 -9.34
C ALA A 322 -0.87 -9.65 -9.24
N HIS A 323 -1.45 -10.84 -9.37
CA HIS A 323 -0.67 -12.08 -9.34
C HIS A 323 0.35 -12.15 -10.49
N SER A 324 -0.07 -11.79 -11.71
CA SER A 324 0.79 -11.80 -12.91
C SER A 324 1.95 -10.82 -12.76
N GLY A 325 1.66 -9.62 -12.25
CA GLY A 325 2.64 -8.58 -11.96
C GLY A 325 3.66 -9.03 -10.92
N MET A 326 3.21 -9.54 -9.78
CA MET A 326 4.08 -10.00 -8.69
C MET A 326 4.97 -11.17 -9.12
N ASP A 327 4.45 -12.11 -9.90
CA ASP A 327 5.23 -13.23 -10.44
C ASP A 327 6.31 -12.73 -11.42
N SER A 328 5.96 -11.84 -12.35
CA SER A 328 6.91 -11.28 -13.32
C SER A 328 7.98 -10.39 -12.64
N ILE A 329 7.61 -9.66 -11.58
CA ILE A 329 8.56 -8.93 -10.72
C ILE A 329 9.52 -9.90 -10.04
N ALA A 330 9.02 -10.98 -9.46
CA ALA A 330 9.85 -11.99 -8.80
C ALA A 330 10.81 -12.70 -9.76
N GLU A 331 10.36 -12.99 -10.99
CA GLU A 331 11.22 -13.50 -12.06
C GLU A 331 12.36 -12.53 -12.38
N ARG A 332 12.07 -11.23 -12.49
CA ARG A 332 13.10 -10.19 -12.69
C ARG A 332 14.10 -10.15 -11.54
N ILE A 333 13.63 -10.22 -10.29
CA ILE A 333 14.49 -10.26 -9.10
C ILE A 333 15.36 -11.52 -9.08
N ASN A 334 14.85 -12.66 -9.56
CA ASN A 334 15.64 -13.88 -9.64
C ASN A 334 16.84 -13.79 -10.61
N LEU A 335 16.77 -12.88 -11.58
CA LEU A 335 17.85 -12.58 -12.52
C LEU A 335 18.83 -11.52 -12.01
N LEU A 336 18.55 -10.89 -10.85
CA LEU A 336 19.40 -9.87 -10.25
C LEU A 336 20.79 -10.45 -9.94
N LYS A 337 21.84 -9.77 -10.40
CA LYS A 337 23.23 -10.17 -10.15
C LYS A 337 23.67 -9.72 -8.76
N GLU A 338 24.69 -10.39 -8.23
CA GLU A 338 25.30 -9.99 -6.96
C GLU A 338 25.83 -8.54 -7.05
N GLY A 339 25.47 -7.71 -6.07
CA GLY A 339 25.83 -6.29 -6.02
C GLY A 339 24.97 -5.35 -6.88
N GLU A 340 24.03 -5.87 -7.68
CA GLU A 340 23.12 -5.04 -8.48
C GLU A 340 22.01 -4.42 -7.60
N VAL A 341 21.75 -3.13 -7.81
CA VAL A 341 20.70 -2.39 -7.09
C VAL A 341 19.36 -2.64 -7.79
N PRO A 342 18.34 -3.16 -7.07
CA PRO A 342 17.02 -3.43 -7.66
C PRO A 342 16.30 -2.15 -8.10
N LEU A 343 15.24 -2.29 -8.89
CA LEU A 343 14.34 -1.19 -9.22
C LEU A 343 13.47 -0.87 -8.00
N TYR A 344 13.34 0.41 -7.64
CA TYR A 344 12.53 0.79 -6.47
C TYR A 344 11.07 0.33 -6.62
N GLY A 345 10.50 0.42 -7.83
CA GLY A 345 9.14 -0.08 -8.07
C GLY A 345 8.95 -1.57 -7.77
N ASP A 346 9.97 -2.40 -8.04
CA ASP A 346 9.93 -3.84 -7.72
C ASP A 346 9.97 -4.05 -6.20
N THR A 347 10.84 -3.30 -5.50
CA THR A 347 10.91 -3.34 -4.03
C THR A 347 9.62 -2.86 -3.38
N ALA A 348 8.97 -1.85 -3.95
CA ALA A 348 7.70 -1.32 -3.46
C ALA A 348 6.55 -2.31 -3.66
N ALA A 349 6.48 -2.99 -4.81
CA ALA A 349 5.46 -4.00 -5.05
C ALA A 349 5.56 -5.19 -4.08
N LEU A 350 6.76 -5.76 -3.94
CA LEU A 350 7.00 -6.89 -3.04
C LEU A 350 6.83 -6.50 -1.57
N GLY A 351 7.30 -5.30 -1.19
CA GLY A 351 7.11 -4.75 0.14
C GLY A 351 5.64 -4.53 0.49
N THR A 352 4.83 -4.05 -0.47
CA THR A 352 3.37 -3.91 -0.30
C THR A 352 2.69 -5.26 -0.19
N GLY A 353 3.17 -6.27 -0.92
CA GLY A 353 2.71 -7.66 -0.81
C GLY A 353 2.89 -8.25 0.59
N CYS A 354 3.86 -7.76 1.36
CA CYS A 354 4.02 -8.10 2.77
C CYS A 354 3.18 -7.18 3.68
N TRP A 355 3.18 -5.88 3.40
CA TRP A 355 2.50 -4.90 4.24
C TRP A 355 0.98 -5.05 4.23
N ALA A 356 0.34 -5.10 3.06
CA ALA A 356 -1.12 -5.04 2.95
C ALA A 356 -1.86 -6.17 3.71
N PRO A 357 -1.50 -7.47 3.55
CA PRO A 357 -2.19 -8.54 4.27
C PRO A 357 -1.86 -8.61 5.76
N PHE A 358 -0.73 -8.05 6.20
CA PHE A 358 -0.28 -8.08 7.60
C PHE A 358 -0.35 -6.71 8.29
N ASN A 359 -1.04 -5.75 7.67
CA ASN A 359 -1.36 -4.47 8.28
C ASN A 359 -2.59 -4.66 9.19
N GLY A 360 -2.36 -4.64 10.50
CA GLY A 360 -3.42 -4.83 11.50
C GLY A 360 -4.58 -3.84 11.37
N ARG A 361 -4.39 -2.67 10.72
CA ARG A 361 -5.50 -1.76 10.41
C ARG A 361 -6.49 -2.36 9.42
N TYR A 362 -6.01 -3.04 8.38
CA TYR A 362 -6.89 -3.58 7.34
C TYR A 362 -7.70 -4.77 7.83
N ARG A 363 -7.32 -5.34 8.98
CA ARG A 363 -7.95 -6.52 9.58
C ARG A 363 -8.12 -7.64 8.55
N SER A 364 -7.08 -7.80 7.75
CA SER A 364 -7.12 -8.62 6.54
C SER A 364 -7.40 -10.08 6.89
N LEU A 365 -6.88 -10.59 8.01
CA LEU A 365 -7.07 -11.97 8.43
C LEU A 365 -8.45 -12.19 9.05
N GLU A 366 -8.91 -11.29 9.92
CA GLU A 366 -10.24 -11.37 10.50
C GLU A 366 -11.34 -11.24 9.44
N ARG A 367 -11.24 -10.23 8.56
CA ARG A 367 -12.19 -10.03 7.47
C ARG A 367 -12.17 -11.21 6.51
N TYR A 368 -10.99 -11.73 6.18
CA TYR A 368 -10.88 -12.94 5.38
C TYR A 368 -11.65 -14.12 6.00
N ILE A 369 -11.52 -14.33 7.32
CA ILE A 369 -12.23 -15.40 8.03
C ILE A 369 -13.75 -15.18 7.98
N LYS A 370 -14.21 -13.97 8.33
CA LYS A 370 -15.63 -13.61 8.37
C LYS A 370 -16.26 -13.73 6.99
N TYR A 371 -15.67 -13.07 5.98
CA TYR A 371 -16.16 -13.05 4.61
C TYR A 371 -16.21 -14.47 4.04
N SER A 372 -15.15 -15.26 4.22
CA SER A 372 -15.12 -16.65 3.75
C SER A 372 -16.21 -17.51 4.38
N LYS A 373 -16.47 -17.37 5.70
CA LYS A 373 -17.57 -18.11 6.34
C LYS A 373 -18.94 -17.67 5.82
N LEU A 374 -19.15 -16.37 5.62
CA LEU A 374 -20.39 -15.83 5.05
C LEU A 374 -20.61 -16.33 3.63
N LEU A 375 -19.58 -16.24 2.78
CA LEU A 375 -19.62 -16.72 1.40
C LEU A 375 -19.92 -18.22 1.31
N LYS A 376 -19.32 -19.05 2.18
CA LYS A 376 -19.60 -20.50 2.24
C LYS A 376 -21.03 -20.85 2.63
N ARG A 377 -21.71 -19.99 3.40
CA ARG A 377 -23.10 -20.19 3.84
C ARG A 377 -24.12 -19.55 2.90
N SER A 378 -23.69 -18.59 2.08
CA SER A 378 -24.55 -17.86 1.18
C SER A 378 -25.00 -18.72 -0.01
N GLN A 379 -26.26 -18.57 -0.40
CA GLN A 379 -26.81 -19.16 -1.62
C GLN A 379 -26.74 -18.21 -2.83
N HIS A 380 -26.22 -16.98 -2.63
CA HIS A 380 -26.10 -16.01 -3.72
C HIS A 380 -25.08 -16.49 -4.77
N PRO A 381 -25.38 -16.41 -6.08
CA PRO A 381 -24.48 -16.88 -7.14
C PRO A 381 -23.08 -16.28 -7.06
N ASP A 382 -22.97 -15.00 -6.71
CA ASP A 382 -21.68 -14.32 -6.60
C ASP A 382 -20.83 -14.84 -5.44
N ALA A 383 -21.44 -15.37 -4.38
CA ALA A 383 -20.69 -15.97 -3.29
C ALA A 383 -19.92 -17.22 -3.75
N GLY A 384 -20.57 -18.06 -4.57
CA GLY A 384 -19.94 -19.20 -5.22
C GLY A 384 -18.81 -18.78 -6.17
N LYS A 385 -19.02 -17.71 -6.95
CA LYS A 385 -18.00 -17.18 -7.88
C LYS A 385 -16.78 -16.65 -7.15
N ILE A 386 -16.94 -15.80 -6.12
CA ILE A 386 -15.83 -15.25 -5.33
C ILE A 386 -14.99 -16.38 -4.72
N MET A 387 -15.65 -17.37 -4.10
CA MET A 387 -14.97 -18.53 -3.52
C MET A 387 -14.28 -19.39 -4.57
N ALA A 388 -14.92 -19.65 -5.71
CA ALA A 388 -14.31 -20.42 -6.78
C ALA A 388 -13.08 -19.69 -7.33
N PHE A 389 -13.21 -18.40 -7.62
CA PHE A 389 -12.14 -17.57 -8.17
C PHE A 389 -10.93 -17.50 -7.22
N SER A 390 -11.16 -17.30 -5.92
CA SER A 390 -10.08 -17.23 -4.91
C SER A 390 -9.18 -18.48 -4.85
N ARG A 391 -9.65 -19.63 -5.38
CA ARG A 391 -8.91 -20.90 -5.42
C ARG A 391 -8.22 -21.18 -6.75
N GLN A 392 -8.57 -20.47 -7.82
CA GLN A 392 -8.11 -20.82 -9.16
C GLN A 392 -6.67 -20.39 -9.45
N GLN A 393 -6.11 -19.47 -8.65
CA GLN A 393 -4.75 -18.92 -8.81
C GLN A 393 -4.40 -18.69 -10.29
N ARG A 394 -5.16 -17.80 -10.94
CA ARG A 394 -4.99 -17.47 -12.36
C ARG A 394 -3.97 -16.34 -12.54
N VAL A 395 -3.26 -16.39 -13.66
CA VAL A 395 -2.39 -15.32 -14.17
C VAL A 395 -2.66 -15.12 -15.66
N TYR A 396 -2.33 -13.95 -16.20
CA TYR A 396 -2.40 -13.68 -17.63
C TYR A 396 -1.36 -14.52 -18.40
N GLN A 397 -1.71 -14.95 -19.60
CA GLN A 397 -0.82 -15.65 -20.52
C GLN A 397 0.22 -14.65 -21.03
N GLU A 398 1.49 -15.06 -21.14
CA GLU A 398 2.57 -14.26 -21.73
C GLU A 398 2.78 -12.86 -21.11
N TYR A 399 2.32 -12.65 -19.87
CA TYR A 399 2.46 -11.38 -19.19
C TYR A 399 3.92 -11.12 -18.78
N ASN A 400 4.45 -9.97 -19.18
CA ASN A 400 5.69 -9.41 -18.65
C ASN A 400 5.42 -8.03 -18.05
N ILE A 401 6.12 -7.68 -16.98
CA ILE A 401 5.95 -6.40 -16.30
C ILE A 401 6.61 -5.23 -17.05
N THR A 402 6.03 -4.90 -18.21
CA THR A 402 6.39 -3.74 -19.03
C THR A 402 5.27 -2.70 -19.01
N HIS A 403 5.56 -1.45 -19.41
CA HIS A 403 4.52 -0.43 -19.48
C HIS A 403 3.43 -0.78 -20.51
N SER A 404 3.81 -1.24 -21.69
CA SER A 404 2.87 -1.62 -22.76
C SER A 404 1.96 -2.77 -22.33
N ASP A 405 2.54 -3.82 -21.75
CA ASP A 405 1.76 -4.95 -21.27
C ASP A 405 0.84 -4.51 -20.15
N LEU A 406 1.32 -3.69 -19.21
CA LEU A 406 0.50 -3.21 -18.12
C LEU A 406 -0.74 -2.44 -18.62
N VAL A 407 -0.61 -1.55 -19.61
CA VAL A 407 -1.76 -0.84 -20.21
C VAL A 407 -2.75 -1.82 -20.84
N VAL A 408 -2.25 -2.79 -21.62
CA VAL A 408 -3.08 -3.79 -22.30
C VAL A 408 -3.83 -4.66 -21.29
N TYR A 409 -3.13 -5.21 -20.30
CA TYR A 409 -3.73 -6.13 -19.33
C TYR A 409 -4.56 -5.41 -18.27
N TRP A 410 -4.26 -4.15 -17.95
CA TRP A 410 -5.15 -3.32 -17.16
C TRP A 410 -6.45 -3.06 -17.91
N LYS A 411 -6.38 -2.74 -19.21
CA LYS A 411 -7.57 -2.64 -20.06
C LYS A 411 -8.38 -3.95 -20.07
N LEU A 412 -7.73 -5.09 -20.19
CA LEU A 412 -8.40 -6.40 -20.12
C LEU A 412 -8.96 -6.73 -18.73
N SER A 413 -8.43 -6.12 -17.67
CA SER A 413 -8.96 -6.28 -16.31
C SER A 413 -10.21 -5.43 -16.07
N ILE A 414 -10.40 -4.37 -16.88
CA ILE A 414 -11.57 -3.48 -16.79
C ILE A 414 -12.65 -3.79 -17.85
N ASP A 415 -12.27 -4.38 -18.99
CA ASP A 415 -13.16 -4.77 -20.07
C ASP A 415 -13.38 -6.30 -19.98
N SER A 416 -14.62 -6.75 -19.75
CA SER A 416 -15.06 -8.10 -19.36
C SER A 416 -14.59 -9.32 -20.19
N ASP A 417 -13.72 -9.15 -21.19
CA ASP A 417 -13.18 -10.18 -22.08
C ASP A 417 -11.88 -10.85 -21.57
N GLY A 418 -11.35 -10.41 -20.42
CA GLY A 418 -10.06 -10.87 -19.86
C GLY A 418 -9.93 -12.38 -19.62
N ILE A 419 -11.04 -13.11 -19.41
CA ILE A 419 -11.07 -14.57 -19.11
C ILE A 419 -10.21 -15.38 -20.08
N ARG A 420 -10.32 -15.09 -21.38
CA ARG A 420 -9.75 -15.93 -22.45
C ARG A 420 -8.23 -15.90 -22.50
N GLN A 421 -7.61 -14.90 -21.85
CA GLN A 421 -6.17 -14.69 -21.87
C GLN A 421 -5.50 -15.09 -20.55
N THR A 422 -6.12 -15.97 -19.76
CA THR A 422 -5.57 -16.43 -18.49
C THR A 422 -5.15 -17.90 -18.53
N LYS A 423 -4.18 -18.27 -17.69
CA LYS A 423 -3.73 -19.64 -17.44
C LYS A 423 -3.66 -19.89 -15.94
N SER A 424 -3.57 -21.16 -15.56
CA SER A 424 -3.22 -21.50 -14.18
C SER A 424 -1.79 -21.02 -13.88
N ARG A 425 -1.60 -20.44 -12.70
CA ARG A 425 -0.29 -20.01 -12.20
C ARG A 425 0.66 -21.20 -12.07
N THR A 426 1.94 -21.01 -12.38
CA THR A 426 2.98 -22.00 -12.09
C THR A 426 3.10 -22.21 -10.58
N GLN A 427 3.32 -23.45 -10.13
CA GLN A 427 3.32 -23.79 -8.70
C GLN A 427 4.51 -24.68 -8.33
N HIS A 428 5.42 -24.11 -7.54
CA HIS A 428 6.46 -24.82 -6.81
C HIS A 428 6.10 -24.78 -5.32
N THR A 429 5.89 -25.94 -4.70
CA THR A 429 5.50 -26.02 -3.28
C THR A 429 6.69 -26.38 -2.40
N TYR A 430 6.94 -25.56 -1.39
CA TYR A 430 8.04 -25.70 -0.46
C TYR A 430 7.52 -25.98 0.94
N LYS A 431 8.07 -27.00 1.60
CA LYS A 431 7.79 -27.26 3.02
C LYS A 431 8.48 -26.19 3.86
N VAL A 432 7.72 -25.58 4.78
CA VAL A 432 8.22 -24.62 5.75
C VAL A 432 8.54 -25.35 7.05
N VAL A 433 9.78 -25.24 7.51
CA VAL A 433 10.25 -25.80 8.78
C VAL A 433 10.00 -24.78 9.88
N MET A 434 9.00 -25.04 10.71
CA MET A 434 8.58 -24.13 11.78
C MET A 434 9.53 -24.16 12.98
N ASP A 435 9.83 -22.98 13.55
CA ASP A 435 10.42 -22.86 14.88
C ASP A 435 9.48 -23.49 15.92
N LYS A 436 10.04 -24.33 16.79
CA LYS A 436 9.31 -25.00 17.88
C LYS A 436 8.57 -24.02 18.79
N ARG A 437 9.08 -22.79 18.96
CA ARG A 437 8.43 -21.74 19.74
C ARG A 437 7.10 -21.32 19.12
N LEU A 438 7.00 -21.25 17.79
CA LEU A 438 5.73 -20.98 17.10
C LEU A 438 4.74 -22.14 17.25
N LEU A 439 5.25 -23.38 17.21
CA LEU A 439 4.45 -24.59 17.39
C LEU A 439 3.91 -24.80 18.81
N SER A 440 4.46 -24.10 19.81
CA SER A 440 3.87 -24.08 21.16
C SER A 440 2.46 -23.49 21.18
N GLY A 441 2.11 -22.70 20.16
CA GLY A 441 0.82 -22.04 20.05
C GLY A 441 0.66 -20.82 20.95
N ASP A 442 1.60 -20.54 21.85
CA ASP A 442 1.54 -19.42 22.81
C ASP A 442 1.23 -18.08 22.14
N SER A 443 1.83 -17.80 20.98
CA SER A 443 1.59 -16.55 20.26
C SER A 443 0.12 -16.38 19.84
N VAL A 444 -0.56 -17.47 19.48
CA VAL A 444 -1.94 -17.47 18.99
C VAL A 444 -2.93 -17.70 20.13
N LEU A 445 -2.71 -18.71 20.98
CA LEU A 445 -3.65 -19.19 21.99
C LEU A 445 -3.68 -18.35 23.27
N ARG A 446 -2.60 -17.65 23.60
CA ARG A 446 -2.47 -16.97 24.90
C ARG A 446 -3.54 -15.88 25.06
N GLY A 447 -4.38 -16.06 26.09
CA GLY A 447 -5.42 -15.09 26.45
C GLY A 447 -6.69 -15.15 25.59
N LEU A 448 -6.81 -16.14 24.68
CA LEU A 448 -8.01 -16.32 23.87
C LEU A 448 -9.13 -16.99 24.67
N ASP A 449 -10.27 -16.30 24.80
CA ASP A 449 -11.50 -16.83 25.39
C ASP A 449 -12.36 -17.54 24.33
N ILE A 450 -11.93 -18.72 23.89
CA ILE A 450 -12.64 -19.58 22.93
C ILE A 450 -13.15 -20.85 23.60
N CYS A 451 -14.17 -21.50 23.03
CA CYS A 451 -14.71 -22.72 23.62
C CYS A 451 -13.66 -23.86 23.61
N GLY A 452 -13.72 -24.76 24.61
CA GLY A 452 -12.75 -25.84 24.79
C GLY A 452 -12.50 -26.68 23.53
N ASN A 453 -13.57 -27.04 22.81
CA ASN A 453 -13.43 -27.80 21.56
C ASN A 453 -12.62 -27.03 20.49
N CYS A 454 -12.85 -25.74 20.31
CA CYS A 454 -12.10 -24.94 19.34
C CYS A 454 -10.67 -24.70 19.82
N HIS A 455 -10.45 -24.58 21.13
CA HIS A 455 -9.12 -24.44 21.72
C HIS A 455 -8.26 -25.68 21.44
N ASP A 456 -8.76 -26.87 21.77
CA ASP A 456 -8.02 -28.12 21.60
C ASP A 456 -7.73 -28.41 20.12
N LEU A 457 -8.71 -28.18 19.24
CA LEU A 457 -8.53 -28.34 17.80
C LEU A 457 -7.54 -27.33 17.22
N LEU A 458 -7.51 -26.08 17.72
CA LEU A 458 -6.55 -25.09 17.28
C LEU A 458 -5.13 -25.45 17.73
N ALA A 459 -4.98 -25.91 18.98
CA ALA A 459 -3.69 -26.38 19.50
C ALA A 459 -3.16 -27.57 18.68
N ASP A 460 -4.01 -28.56 18.40
CA ASP A 460 -3.69 -29.69 17.52
C ASP A 460 -3.31 -29.22 16.12
N LYS A 461 -4.11 -28.30 15.54
CA LYS A 461 -3.87 -27.76 14.20
C LYS A 461 -2.50 -27.06 14.12
N ILE A 462 -2.15 -26.25 15.12
CA ILE A 462 -0.87 -25.55 15.16
C ILE A 462 0.29 -26.54 15.21
N LEU A 463 0.18 -27.57 16.06
CA LEU A 463 1.25 -28.52 16.30
C LEU A 463 1.46 -29.52 15.15
N ASN A 464 0.37 -30.01 14.56
CA ASN A 464 0.39 -31.18 13.69
C ASN A 464 0.20 -30.86 12.18
N THR A 465 0.01 -29.59 11.81
CA THR A 465 -0.11 -29.22 10.39
C THR A 465 1.24 -29.24 9.68
N GLN A 466 1.24 -29.72 8.44
CA GLN A 466 2.34 -29.49 7.51
C GLN A 466 2.23 -28.09 6.90
N TYR A 467 3.15 -27.20 7.26
CA TYR A 467 3.23 -25.86 6.70
C TYR A 467 3.96 -25.87 5.35
N SER A 468 3.42 -25.13 4.40
CA SER A 468 4.00 -24.99 3.06
C SER A 468 3.64 -23.66 2.42
N VAL A 469 4.48 -23.21 1.50
CA VAL A 469 4.23 -22.05 0.64
C VAL A 469 4.32 -22.45 -0.82
N THR A 470 3.47 -21.86 -1.67
CA THR A 470 3.44 -22.12 -3.12
C THR A 470 3.88 -20.88 -3.89
N SER A 471 4.98 -21.01 -4.64
CA SER A 471 5.64 -19.94 -5.40
C SER A 471 5.55 -20.19 -6.91
N ALA A 472 5.54 -19.13 -7.73
CA ALA A 472 5.66 -19.27 -9.19
C ALA A 472 7.11 -19.37 -9.66
N ILE A 473 8.06 -18.93 -8.83
CA ILE A 473 9.50 -19.03 -9.09
C ILE A 473 10.15 -20.06 -8.16
N GLU A 474 11.33 -20.55 -8.55
CA GLU A 474 12.14 -21.33 -7.63
C GLU A 474 12.69 -20.44 -6.50
N ILE A 475 12.56 -20.91 -5.26
CA ILE A 475 13.09 -20.26 -4.06
C ILE A 475 14.07 -21.17 -3.32
N SER A 476 15.06 -20.56 -2.66
CA SER A 476 16.04 -21.29 -1.88
C SER A 476 15.45 -21.80 -0.56
N PRO A 477 16.00 -22.89 0.02
CA PRO A 477 15.57 -23.36 1.35
C PRO A 477 15.78 -22.32 2.46
N SER A 478 16.77 -21.43 2.35
CA SER A 478 16.97 -20.35 3.34
C SER A 478 15.80 -19.37 3.32
N VAL A 479 15.32 -18.99 2.13
CA VAL A 479 14.17 -18.10 1.98
C VAL A 479 12.88 -18.80 2.41
N ALA A 480 12.64 -20.04 1.96
CA ALA A 480 11.43 -20.80 2.31
C ALA A 480 11.29 -21.03 3.83
N ASN A 481 12.40 -21.04 4.57
CA ASN A 481 12.43 -21.23 6.01
C ASN A 481 12.74 -19.95 6.79
N ALA A 482 12.72 -18.77 6.15
CA ALA A 482 12.90 -17.50 6.84
C ALA A 482 11.80 -17.30 7.90
N SER A 483 12.14 -16.64 9.01
CA SER A 483 11.22 -16.45 10.14
C SER A 483 9.95 -15.68 9.74
N SER A 484 10.06 -14.73 8.82
CA SER A 484 8.91 -14.00 8.25
C SER A 484 7.93 -14.93 7.52
N VAL A 485 8.45 -15.87 6.72
CA VAL A 485 7.68 -16.88 5.99
C VAL A 485 7.03 -17.87 6.96
N GLN A 486 7.72 -18.26 8.03
CA GLN A 486 7.14 -19.11 9.08
C GLN A 486 5.94 -18.43 9.75
N TRP A 487 6.07 -17.15 10.14
CA TRP A 487 4.95 -16.39 10.70
C TRP A 487 3.80 -16.24 9.71
N ALA A 488 4.08 -15.82 8.47
CA ALA A 488 3.06 -15.67 7.43
C ALA A 488 2.31 -16.98 7.19
N SER A 489 3.05 -18.10 7.09
CA SER A 489 2.48 -19.44 6.91
C SER A 489 1.62 -19.86 8.09
N LEU A 490 2.06 -19.60 9.34
CA LEU A 490 1.28 -19.90 10.54
C LEU A 490 -0.05 -19.14 10.54
N LEU A 491 0.00 -17.82 10.39
CA LEU A 491 -1.18 -16.96 10.49
C LEU A 491 -2.21 -17.32 9.41
N VAL A 492 -1.76 -17.48 8.16
CA VAL A 492 -2.66 -17.84 7.05
C VAL A 492 -3.20 -19.26 7.20
N GLN A 493 -2.40 -20.20 7.69
CA GLN A 493 -2.88 -21.58 7.92
C GLN A 493 -3.93 -21.65 9.04
N VAL A 494 -3.76 -20.87 10.12
CA VAL A 494 -4.78 -20.75 11.18
C VAL A 494 -6.03 -20.07 10.63
N ALA A 495 -5.90 -19.01 9.83
CA ALA A 495 -7.04 -18.35 9.20
C ALA A 495 -7.81 -19.29 8.25
N ASN A 496 -7.11 -20.08 7.44
CA ASN A 496 -7.68 -21.11 6.57
C ASN A 496 -8.39 -22.23 7.35
N TRP A 497 -7.90 -22.57 8.53
CA TRP A 497 -8.60 -23.50 9.42
C TRP A 497 -9.85 -22.86 10.03
N CYS A 498 -9.77 -21.59 10.46
CA CYS A 498 -10.90 -20.88 11.07
C CYS A 498 -12.12 -20.82 10.16
N ILE A 499 -11.94 -20.81 8.83
CA ILE A 499 -13.06 -20.80 7.88
C ILE A 499 -13.74 -22.17 7.69
N GLU A 500 -13.23 -23.24 8.29
CA GLU A 500 -13.84 -24.57 8.24
C GLU A 500 -15.13 -24.63 9.07
N SER A 501 -16.00 -25.61 8.78
CA SER A 501 -17.32 -25.74 9.42
C SER A 501 -17.24 -26.13 10.90
N GLN A 502 -16.20 -26.87 11.28
CA GLN A 502 -15.94 -27.33 12.64
C GLN A 502 -15.61 -26.20 13.63
N VAL A 503 -15.16 -25.04 13.13
CA VAL A 503 -14.85 -23.88 13.96
C VAL A 503 -16.08 -23.01 14.14
N CYS A 504 -16.47 -22.80 15.40
CA CYS A 504 -17.61 -21.96 15.76
C CYS A 504 -17.42 -20.52 15.27
N SER A 505 -18.48 -19.84 14.80
CA SER A 505 -18.37 -18.47 14.27
C SER A 505 -17.83 -17.47 15.30
N SER A 506 -18.26 -17.57 16.56
CA SER A 506 -17.78 -16.71 17.64
C SER A 506 -16.29 -16.91 17.90
N CYS A 507 -15.84 -18.16 17.93
CA CYS A 507 -14.45 -18.57 18.13
C CYS A 507 -13.58 -18.07 16.98
N ALA A 508 -14.03 -18.27 15.73
CA ALA A 508 -13.33 -17.83 14.54
C ALA A 508 -13.16 -16.31 14.47
N ALA A 509 -14.14 -15.53 14.97
CA ALA A 509 -14.02 -14.09 15.06
C ALA A 509 -12.95 -13.66 16.07
N LEU A 510 -12.94 -14.26 17.28
CA LEU A 510 -11.93 -13.98 18.31
C LEU A 510 -10.52 -14.39 17.87
N ILE A 511 -10.40 -15.54 17.19
CA ILE A 511 -9.12 -15.95 16.61
C ILE A 511 -8.70 -14.96 15.53
N GLY A 512 -9.61 -14.53 14.66
CA GLY A 512 -9.32 -13.55 13.61
C GLY A 512 -8.76 -12.23 14.16
N ASP A 513 -9.43 -11.64 15.15
CA ASP A 513 -8.95 -10.43 15.86
C ASP A 513 -7.52 -10.67 16.40
N ARG A 514 -7.30 -11.80 17.06
CA ARG A 514 -5.98 -12.19 17.56
C ARG A 514 -4.92 -12.37 16.47
N LEU A 515 -5.28 -12.88 15.29
CA LEU A 515 -4.34 -13.02 14.19
C LEU A 515 -3.89 -11.66 13.65
N ASP A 516 -4.82 -10.70 13.52
CA ASP A 516 -4.49 -9.34 13.11
C ASP A 516 -3.68 -8.59 14.18
N GLU A 517 -3.96 -8.82 15.48
CA GLU A 517 -3.16 -8.28 16.59
C GLU A 517 -1.68 -8.66 16.50
N ILE A 518 -1.38 -9.88 16.05
CA ILE A 518 -0.01 -10.41 15.97
C ILE A 518 0.55 -10.42 14.54
N ALA A 519 -0.21 -9.92 13.55
CA ALA A 519 0.21 -9.91 12.15
C ALA A 519 1.51 -9.10 11.92
N PHE A 520 1.72 -8.05 12.71
CA PHE A 520 2.91 -7.21 12.64
C PHE A 520 4.22 -7.99 12.87
N HIS A 521 4.18 -9.17 13.51
CA HIS A 521 5.35 -10.02 13.67
C HIS A 521 5.99 -10.41 12.33
N VAL A 522 5.20 -10.58 11.26
CA VAL A 522 5.73 -10.85 9.90
C VAL A 522 6.66 -9.71 9.47
N LEU A 523 6.23 -8.47 9.65
CA LEU A 523 7.01 -7.28 9.27
C LEU A 523 8.23 -7.11 10.17
N VAL A 524 8.10 -7.35 11.48
CA VAL A 524 9.22 -7.29 12.42
C VAL A 524 10.30 -8.33 12.08
N GLU A 525 9.90 -9.54 11.68
CA GLU A 525 10.85 -10.58 11.25
C GLU A 525 11.52 -10.22 9.92
N LEU A 526 10.80 -9.66 8.95
CA LEU A 526 11.42 -9.09 7.75
C LEU A 526 12.43 -8.00 8.13
N MET A 527 12.11 -7.15 9.10
CA MET A 527 13.03 -6.13 9.59
C MET A 527 14.30 -6.72 10.21
N LYS A 528 14.18 -7.83 10.95
CA LYS A 528 15.33 -8.56 11.52
C LYS A 528 16.19 -9.25 10.46
N ASN A 529 15.61 -9.62 9.32
CA ASN A 529 16.29 -10.40 8.29
C ASN A 529 16.99 -9.51 7.26
N GLU A 530 16.43 -8.33 6.96
CA GLU A 530 16.99 -7.36 6.00
C GLU A 530 18.51 -7.15 6.10
N PRO A 531 19.12 -6.85 7.27
CA PRO A 531 20.56 -6.58 7.33
C PRO A 531 21.43 -7.84 7.12
N LYS A 532 20.83 -9.03 7.12
CA LYS A 532 21.53 -10.32 7.01
C LYS A 532 21.40 -10.94 5.62
N THR A 533 20.53 -10.39 4.77
CA THR A 533 20.18 -10.98 3.47
C THR A 533 20.66 -10.11 2.33
N SER A 534 21.02 -10.77 1.22
CA SER A 534 21.29 -10.08 -0.05
C SER A 534 20.02 -9.38 -0.55
N ALA A 535 20.15 -8.39 -1.43
CA ALA A 535 18.99 -7.71 -2.01
C ALA A 535 18.03 -8.71 -2.71
N LYS A 536 18.61 -9.67 -3.45
CA LYS A 536 17.85 -10.74 -4.10
C LYS A 536 17.11 -11.61 -3.09
N ASP A 537 17.81 -12.21 -2.12
CA ASP A 537 17.17 -13.11 -1.16
C ASP A 537 16.11 -12.40 -0.32
N PHE A 538 16.37 -11.15 0.07
CA PHE A 538 15.42 -10.33 0.81
C PHE A 538 14.13 -10.06 0.02
N LEU A 539 14.25 -9.76 -1.27
CA LEU A 539 13.08 -9.51 -2.13
C LEU A 539 12.33 -10.81 -2.46
N VAL A 540 13.05 -11.93 -2.65
CA VAL A 540 12.42 -13.25 -2.81
C VAL A 540 11.73 -13.68 -1.50
N GLU A 541 12.27 -13.35 -0.34
CA GLU A 541 11.61 -13.55 0.97
C GLU A 541 10.30 -12.78 1.05
N GLN A 542 10.28 -11.51 0.64
CA GLN A 542 9.05 -10.70 0.58
C GLN A 542 8.01 -11.29 -0.37
N TYR A 543 8.43 -11.70 -1.56
CA TYR A 543 7.55 -12.38 -2.51
C TYR A 543 7.00 -13.70 -1.95
N THR A 544 7.81 -14.45 -1.18
CA THR A 544 7.40 -15.71 -0.55
C THR A 544 6.39 -15.47 0.58
N VAL A 545 6.56 -14.41 1.37
CA VAL A 545 5.57 -13.94 2.35
C VAL A 545 4.25 -13.63 1.64
N TRP A 546 4.28 -12.86 0.55
CA TRP A 546 3.08 -12.57 -0.24
C TRP A 546 2.43 -13.86 -0.80
N CYS A 547 3.23 -14.80 -1.33
CA CYS A 547 2.74 -16.08 -1.84
C CYS A 547 1.92 -16.86 -0.81
N SER A 548 2.29 -16.76 0.48
CA SER A 548 1.55 -17.39 1.59
C SER A 548 0.10 -16.91 1.68
N THR A 549 -0.22 -15.74 1.13
CA THR A 549 -1.57 -15.13 1.13
C THR A 549 -2.38 -15.41 -0.14
N THR A 550 -1.76 -16.06 -1.14
CA THR A 550 -2.37 -16.33 -2.46
C THR A 550 -2.88 -17.77 -2.61
N ALA A 551 -2.42 -18.68 -1.75
CA ALA A 551 -2.67 -20.12 -1.82
C ALA A 551 -2.95 -20.69 -0.42
N PRO A 552 -3.85 -21.68 -0.28
CA PRO A 552 -4.73 -22.27 -1.29
C PRO A 552 -5.95 -21.39 -1.63
N ILE A 553 -6.17 -20.30 -0.88
CA ILE A 553 -7.24 -19.34 -1.08
C ILE A 553 -6.61 -17.95 -1.03
N SER A 554 -6.82 -17.14 -2.07
CA SER A 554 -6.30 -15.77 -2.11
C SER A 554 -7.09 -14.85 -1.18
N ILE A 555 -6.39 -14.28 -0.20
CA ILE A 555 -6.94 -13.28 0.74
C ILE A 555 -7.45 -12.07 -0.04
N ALA A 556 -6.62 -11.51 -0.93
CA ALA A 556 -6.97 -10.36 -1.75
C ALA A 556 -8.25 -10.56 -2.58
N SER A 557 -8.42 -11.76 -3.17
CA SER A 557 -9.63 -12.08 -3.95
C SER A 557 -10.89 -12.19 -3.08
N ILE A 558 -10.77 -12.70 -1.85
CA ILE A 558 -11.91 -12.74 -0.91
C ILE A 558 -12.27 -11.32 -0.45
N LEU A 559 -11.30 -10.53 -0.01
CA LEU A 559 -11.54 -9.18 0.53
C LEU A 559 -12.16 -8.27 -0.53
N SER A 560 -11.45 -8.03 -1.63
CA SER A 560 -11.95 -7.16 -2.70
C SER A 560 -13.23 -7.67 -3.35
N GLY A 561 -13.35 -8.99 -3.57
CA GLY A 561 -14.55 -9.58 -4.15
C GLY A 561 -15.80 -9.42 -3.27
N PHE A 562 -15.62 -9.53 -1.95
CA PHE A 562 -16.71 -9.32 -1.01
C PHE A 562 -17.07 -7.83 -0.92
N ASP A 563 -16.08 -6.96 -0.71
CA ASP A 563 -16.29 -5.52 -0.51
C ASP A 563 -16.98 -4.86 -1.71
N LEU A 564 -16.61 -5.23 -2.95
CA LEU A 564 -17.20 -4.68 -4.16
C LEU A 564 -18.66 -5.13 -4.40
N ARG A 565 -19.10 -6.20 -3.74
CA ARG A 565 -20.47 -6.76 -3.86
C ARG A 565 -21.35 -6.46 -2.66
N ALA A 566 -20.76 -6.03 -1.55
CA ALA A 566 -21.49 -5.65 -0.35
C ALA A 566 -22.11 -4.26 -0.49
N GLN A 567 -23.38 -4.13 -0.13
CA GLN A 567 -23.99 -2.83 0.14
C GLN A 567 -23.46 -2.33 1.48
N ILE A 568 -22.68 -1.25 1.45
CA ILE A 568 -22.16 -0.63 2.66
C ILE A 568 -23.16 0.41 3.15
N VAL A 569 -23.61 0.26 4.38
CA VAL A 569 -24.51 1.18 5.10
C VAL A 569 -23.73 1.80 6.25
N MET A 570 -23.72 3.12 6.33
CA MET A 570 -22.98 3.86 7.35
C MET A 570 -23.95 4.35 8.43
N ASP A 571 -23.71 4.03 9.70
CA ASP A 571 -24.46 4.62 10.81
C ASP A 571 -24.19 6.13 10.92
N GLN A 572 -25.10 6.86 11.57
CA GLN A 572 -24.88 8.28 11.83
C GLN A 572 -23.65 8.46 12.74
N GLY A 573 -22.70 9.30 12.30
CA GLY A 573 -21.40 9.48 12.97
C GLY A 573 -20.35 8.41 12.61
N ALA A 574 -20.70 7.41 11.79
CA ALA A 574 -19.71 6.45 11.28
C ALA A 574 -18.70 7.14 10.34
N MET A 575 -19.12 8.19 9.64
CA MET A 575 -18.20 9.07 8.92
C MET A 575 -17.97 10.33 9.76
N GLY A 576 -16.80 10.45 10.41
CA GLY A 576 -16.48 11.68 11.14
C GLY A 576 -15.22 11.61 11.99
N ASP A 577 -15.03 10.51 12.73
CA ASP A 577 -13.88 10.32 13.63
C ASP A 577 -12.99 9.14 13.20
N ARG A 578 -12.78 9.01 11.88
CA ARG A 578 -11.78 8.22 11.12
C ARG A 578 -11.48 6.76 11.49
N ASP A 579 -12.14 6.20 12.50
CA ASP A 579 -11.99 4.82 12.96
C ASP A 579 -13.36 4.27 13.35
N THR A 580 -14.07 3.71 12.36
CA THR A 580 -15.38 3.11 12.59
C THR A 580 -15.41 1.70 12.03
N VAL A 581 -15.79 0.78 12.90
CA VAL A 581 -15.58 -0.65 12.80
C VAL A 581 -16.83 -1.32 12.21
N ASP A 582 -16.62 -2.36 11.40
CA ASP A 582 -17.65 -3.29 10.93
C ASP A 582 -18.10 -4.24 12.06
N CYS A 583 -19.42 -4.42 12.21
CA CYS A 583 -20.06 -5.32 13.17
C CYS A 583 -20.62 -6.57 12.50
#